data_AF-A0A4R4Y193-F1
#
_entry.id   AF-A0A4R4Y193-F1
#
_cell.length_a   1.000
_cell.length_b   1.000
_cell.length_c   1.000
_cell.angle_alpha   90.00
_cell.angle_beta   90.00
_cell.angle_gamma   90.00
#
_symmetry.space_group_name_H-M   'P 1'
#
loop_
_entity.id
_entity.type
_entity.pdbx_description
1 polymer ?
#
loop_
_entity_poly.entity_id
_entity_poly.type
_entity_poly.pdbx_seq_one_letter_code
_entity_poly.pdbx_strand_id
1 'polypeptide(L)'
;MSDVRRKTLSYLRDENVRILHADTPPGATRPDEVRALVRGHHGTYQVVLTGDVWSCACGADECTHAAAVQIVTGYRSAASKADKTNEEAA
;
A
#
# COMPACT_ATOMS: atom_id res chain seq x y z
N MET A 1 -12.51 3.60 13.27
CA MET A 1 -11.81 2.30 13.28
C MET A 1 -11.26 2.02 11.88
N SER A 2 -9.99 2.37 11.64
CA SER A 2 -9.10 1.87 10.58
C SER A 2 -9.67 1.30 9.26
N ASP A 3 -10.51 2.03 8.51
CA ASP A 3 -11.00 1.59 7.19
C ASP A 3 -9.84 1.24 6.24
N VAL A 4 -8.75 2.01 6.33
CA VAL A 4 -7.55 1.80 5.52
C VAL A 4 -6.92 0.46 5.83
N ARG A 5 -6.69 0.14 7.11
CA ARG A 5 -6.09 -1.13 7.51
C ARG A 5 -6.95 -2.32 7.11
N ARG A 6 -8.26 -2.26 7.39
CA ARG A 6 -9.18 -3.36 7.08
C ARG A 6 -9.24 -3.65 5.59
N LYS A 7 -9.43 -2.61 4.75
CA LYS A 7 -9.50 -2.77 3.28
C LYS A 7 -8.16 -3.23 2.70
N THR A 8 -7.06 -2.67 3.18
CA THR A 8 -5.70 -3.09 2.79
C THR A 8 -5.50 -4.59 3.04
N LEU A 9 -5.82 -5.05 4.25
CA LEU A 9 -5.71 -6.47 4.59
C LEU A 9 -6.65 -7.36 3.78
N SER A 10 -7.84 -6.88 3.42
CA SER A 10 -8.73 -7.61 2.49
C SER A 10 -8.05 -7.83 1.15
N TYR A 11 -7.52 -6.77 0.53
CA TYR A 11 -6.83 -6.90 -0.76
C TYR A 11 -5.65 -7.87 -0.73
N LEU A 12 -4.93 -7.94 0.40
CA LEU A 12 -3.83 -8.90 0.56
C LEU A 12 -4.34 -10.34 0.71
N ARG A 13 -5.40 -10.57 1.48
CA ARG A 13 -6.00 -11.91 1.67
C ARG A 13 -6.64 -12.45 0.41
N ASP A 14 -7.26 -11.57 -0.36
CA ASP A 14 -7.98 -11.91 -1.60
C ASP A 14 -7.02 -11.99 -2.81
N GLU A 15 -5.70 -11.91 -2.59
CA GLU A 15 -4.65 -11.91 -3.62
C GLU A 15 -4.88 -10.87 -4.73
N ASN A 16 -5.48 -9.73 -4.36
CA ASN A 16 -5.85 -8.68 -5.30
C ASN A 16 -4.69 -7.75 -5.67
N VAL A 17 -3.48 -7.98 -5.13
CA VAL A 17 -2.27 -7.20 -5.42
C VAL A 17 -1.38 -7.98 -6.38
N ARG A 18 -1.08 -7.41 -7.54
CA ARG A 18 -0.15 -7.98 -8.52
C ARG A 18 1.00 -7.02 -8.79
N ILE A 19 2.22 -7.42 -8.44
CA ILE A 19 3.44 -6.69 -8.80
C ILE A 19 3.76 -7.02 -10.26
N LEU A 20 3.79 -5.99 -11.11
CA LEU A 20 4.19 -6.12 -12.51
C LEU A 20 5.68 -5.92 -12.69
N HIS A 21 6.25 -5.00 -11.90
CA HIS A 21 7.66 -4.67 -11.91
C HIS A 21 8.08 -4.18 -10.52
N ALA A 22 9.27 -4.58 -10.07
CA ALA A 22 9.92 -4.07 -8.89
C ALA A 22 11.43 -4.13 -9.13
N ASP A 23 12.11 -2.99 -9.09
CA ASP A 23 13.57 -2.93 -9.17
C ASP A 23 14.15 -2.68 -7.78
N THR A 24 15.12 -3.49 -7.38
CA THR A 24 15.77 -3.40 -6.07
C THR A 24 17.26 -3.24 -6.27
N PRO A 25 17.82 -2.06 -5.95
CA PRO A 25 19.25 -1.83 -6.09
C PRO A 25 20.08 -2.86 -5.30
N PRO A 26 21.27 -3.25 -5.78
CA PRO A 26 22.14 -4.16 -5.06
C PRO A 26 22.42 -3.70 -3.62
N GLY A 27 22.16 -4.56 -2.64
CA GLY A 27 22.32 -4.26 -1.21
C GLY A 27 21.14 -3.53 -0.56
N ALA A 28 20.12 -3.12 -1.33
CA ALA A 28 18.88 -2.60 -0.77
C ALA A 28 17.98 -3.74 -0.25
N THR A 29 17.15 -3.42 0.74
CA THR A 29 16.16 -4.38 1.29
C THR A 29 14.77 -4.19 0.72
N ARG A 30 14.58 -3.17 -0.13
CA ARG A 30 13.29 -2.77 -0.72
C ARG A 30 13.49 -2.16 -2.11
N PRO A 31 12.50 -2.29 -3.00
CA PRO A 31 12.56 -1.73 -4.34
C PRO A 31 12.36 -0.22 -4.37
N ASP A 32 13.15 0.52 -5.15
CA ASP A 32 13.01 1.97 -5.34
C ASP A 32 12.14 2.35 -6.55
N GLU A 33 11.92 1.41 -7.48
CA GLU A 33 10.87 1.47 -8.50
C GLU A 33 9.89 0.31 -8.34
N VAL A 34 8.59 0.60 -8.35
CA VAL A 34 7.52 -0.41 -8.30
C VAL A 34 6.41 -0.04 -9.26
N ARG A 35 5.88 -1.02 -10.00
CA ARG A 35 4.62 -0.90 -10.74
C ARG A 35 3.73 -2.08 -10.38
N ALA A 36 2.53 -1.79 -9.90
CA ALA A 36 1.59 -2.81 -9.44
C ALA A 36 0.16 -2.50 -9.87
N LEU A 37 -0.66 -3.54 -9.94
CA LEU A 37 -2.11 -3.46 -10.11
C LEU A 37 -2.79 -3.97 -8.85
N VAL A 38 -3.78 -3.22 -8.38
CA VAL A 38 -4.64 -3.64 -7.27
C VAL A 38 -6.07 -3.75 -7.78
N ARG A 39 -6.65 -4.95 -7.71
CA ARG A 39 -8.06 -5.17 -8.04
C ARG A 39 -8.92 -4.70 -6.88
N GLY A 40 -9.52 -3.53 -7.03
CA GLY A 40 -10.49 -2.98 -6.11
C GLY A 40 -11.93 -3.34 -6.47
N HIS A 41 -12.88 -2.92 -5.63
CA HIS A 41 -14.31 -3.18 -5.85
C HIS A 41 -14.86 -2.50 -7.12
N HIS A 42 -14.38 -1.29 -7.44
CA HIS A 42 -14.87 -0.49 -8.56
C HIS A 42 -13.99 -0.56 -9.82
N GLY A 43 -12.92 -1.37 -9.80
CA GLY A 43 -12.01 -1.50 -10.93
C GLY A 43 -10.59 -1.88 -10.49
N THR A 44 -9.69 -1.92 -11.48
CA THR A 44 -8.26 -2.17 -11.24
C THR A 44 -7.53 -0.84 -11.17
N TYR A 45 -6.76 -0.64 -10.10
CA TYR A 45 -6.01 0.58 -9.84
C TYR A 45 -4.52 0.33 -10.02
N GLN A 46 -3.86 1.19 -10.80
CA GLN A 46 -2.41 1.17 -10.90
C GLN A 46 -1.79 1.93 -9.73
N VAL A 47 -0.76 1.33 -9.15
CA VAL A 47 0.08 1.92 -8.09
C VAL A 47 1.52 1.94 -8.59
N VAL A 48 2.18 3.08 -8.44
CA VAL A 48 3.57 3.27 -8.88
C VAL A 48 4.39 3.88 -7.76
N LEU A 49 5.62 3.37 -7.58
CA LEU A 49 6.69 4.02 -6.82
C LEU A 49 7.74 4.51 -7.81
N THR A 50 8.06 5.80 -7.77
CA THR A 50 9.15 6.39 -8.56
C THR A 50 9.78 7.51 -7.76
N GLY A 51 11.11 7.47 -7.59
CA GLY A 51 11.85 8.49 -6.84
C GLY A 51 11.32 8.67 -5.42
N ASP A 52 11.07 7.56 -4.71
CA ASP A 52 10.48 7.50 -3.36
C ASP A 52 9.05 8.06 -3.21
N VAL A 53 8.41 8.49 -4.31
CA VAL A 53 7.04 8.99 -4.30
C VAL A 53 6.08 7.88 -4.72
N TRP A 54 5.13 7.58 -3.84
CA TRP A 54 4.02 6.68 -4.14
C TRP A 54 2.90 7.45 -4.84
N SER A 55 2.38 6.88 -5.92
CA SER A 55 1.20 7.38 -6.62
C SER A 55 0.21 6.26 -6.88
N CYS A 56 -1.08 6.59 -6.86
CA CYS A 56 -2.15 5.68 -7.21
C CYS A 56 -3.18 6.37 -8.10
N ALA A 57 -3.66 5.64 -9.12
CA ALA A 57 -4.67 6.13 -10.04
C ALA A 57 -6.02 6.51 -9.39
N CYS A 58 -6.26 6.13 -8.12
CA CYS A 58 -7.48 6.55 -7.42
C CYS A 58 -7.43 8.00 -6.89
N GLY A 59 -6.28 8.68 -6.95
CA GLY A 59 -6.14 10.11 -6.65
C GLY A 59 -6.26 10.50 -5.17
N ALA A 60 -6.17 9.55 -4.23
CA ALA A 60 -6.24 9.82 -2.79
C ALA A 60 -4.87 9.68 -2.12
N ASP A 61 -4.48 10.67 -1.30
CA ASP A 61 -3.16 10.75 -0.64
C ASP A 61 -2.88 9.57 0.31
N GLU A 62 -3.89 9.10 1.05
CA GLU A 62 -3.79 7.91 1.92
C GLU A 62 -4.69 6.78 1.41
N CYS A 63 -4.40 6.27 0.22
CA CYS A 63 -5.22 5.22 -0.40
C CYS A 63 -4.83 3.80 0.04
N THR A 64 -5.86 2.97 0.17
CA THR A 64 -5.75 1.56 0.57
C THR A 64 -5.00 0.69 -0.45
N HIS A 65 -5.03 1.08 -1.73
CA HIS A 65 -4.31 0.38 -2.80
C HIS A 65 -2.78 0.56 -2.66
N ALA A 66 -2.32 1.80 -2.46
CA ALA A 66 -0.90 2.07 -2.22
C ALA A 66 -0.44 1.42 -0.92
N ALA A 67 -1.26 1.46 0.13
CA ALA A 67 -0.94 0.80 1.40
C ALA A 67 -0.76 -0.72 1.25
N ALA A 68 -1.56 -1.39 0.41
CA ALA A 68 -1.41 -2.81 0.14
C ALA A 68 -0.11 -3.12 -0.59
N VAL A 69 0.23 -2.35 -1.62
CA VAL A 69 1.48 -2.53 -2.37
C VAL A 69 2.69 -2.27 -1.48
N GLN A 70 2.66 -1.20 -0.68
CA GLN A 70 3.71 -0.89 0.30
C GLN A 70 3.99 -2.08 1.23
N ILE A 71 2.96 -2.74 1.75
CA ILE A 71 3.16 -3.91 2.62
C ILE A 71 3.84 -5.05 1.87
N VAL A 72 3.40 -5.36 0.65
CA VAL A 72 3.97 -6.45 -0.17
C VAL A 72 5.42 -6.17 -0.54
N THR A 73 5.77 -4.90 -0.76
CA THR A 73 7.15 -4.47 -1.10
C THR A 73 7.99 -4.12 0.12
N GLY A 74 7.51 -4.42 1.33
CA GLY A 74 8.26 -4.26 2.58
C GLY A 74 8.30 -2.84 3.15
N TYR A 75 7.59 -1.88 2.56
CA TYR A 75 7.45 -0.51 3.07
C TYR A 75 6.46 -0.42 4.23
N ARG A 76 6.65 0.59 5.09
CA ARG A 76 5.62 0.99 6.06
C ARG A 76 4.47 1.64 5.31
N SER A 77 3.24 1.37 5.74
CA SER A 77 2.04 1.92 5.12
C SER A 77 1.12 2.61 6.11
N ALA A 78 0.14 3.36 5.59
CA ALA A 78 -0.94 3.93 6.41
C ALA A 78 -1.74 2.86 7.17
N ALA A 79 -1.77 1.61 6.68
CA ALA A 79 -2.38 0.48 7.38
C ALA A 79 -1.58 0.01 8.62
N SER A 80 -0.31 0.41 8.74
CA SER A 80 0.55 0.11 9.89
C SER A 80 0.44 1.11 11.04
N LYS A 81 -0.20 2.28 10.86
CA LYS A 81 -0.40 3.27 11.93
C LYS A 81 -1.23 2.64 13.05
N ALA A 82 -0.76 2.72 14.30
CA ALA A 82 -1.57 2.35 15.46
C ALA A 82 -2.77 3.31 15.56
N ASP A 83 -3.95 2.77 15.81
CA ASP A 83 -5.19 3.54 16.01
C ASP A 83 -4.97 4.41 17.26
N LYS A 84 -4.78 5.73 17.12
CA LYS A 84 -4.65 6.67 18.25
C LYS A 84 -6.02 6.94 18.90
N THR A 85 -6.79 5.91 19.19
CA THR A 85 -8.13 6.05 19.82
C THR A 85 -8.15 5.51 21.24
N ASN A 86 -7.02 5.54 21.96
CA ASN A 86 -7.03 5.17 23.38
C ASN A 86 -5.94 5.87 24.21
N GLU A 87 -5.76 7.18 24.00
CA GLU A 87 -4.84 8.00 24.82
C GLU A 87 -5.52 9.27 25.35
N GLU A 88 -6.79 9.14 25.75
CA GLU A 88 -7.51 10.08 26.63
C GLU A 88 -8.43 9.28 27.58
N ALA A 89 -7.85 8.35 28.34
CA ALA A 89 -8.51 7.72 29.49
C ALA A 89 -7.47 6.99 30.38
N ALA A 90 -6.60 7.76 31.04
CA ALA A 90 -5.86 7.31 32.22
C ALA A 90 -5.53 8.52 33.10
#